data_AF-A0AA96MUM7-F1
#
_entry.id   AF-A0AA96MUM7-F1
#
_cell.length_a   1.000
_cell.length_b   1.000
_cell.length_c   1.000
_cell.angle_alpha   90.00
_cell.angle_beta   90.00
_cell.angle_gamma   90.00
#
_symmetry.space_group_name_H-M   'P 1'
#
loop_
_entity.id
_entity.type
_entity.pdbx_description
1 polymer ?
#
loop_
_entity_poly.entity_id
_entity_poly.type
_entity_poly.pdbx_seq_one_letter_code
_entity_poly.pdbx_strand_id
1 'polypeptide(L)'
;MKSTKMALIALLVALTAIGAAIKIPAIIGSVALDAFPALLAAAILGGPSGAVVGAMGHLLSALLGGMPMGPFHGIVAVEMAILAYVFAVLYRKGMKWQAGIFFILGNSFAAPLPFMFLMSEAFYLSIVPSLLIGSALNTILALILIPRLARLVEPILSRVGTHQ
;
A
#
# COMPACT_ATOMS: atom_id res chain seq x y z
N MET A 1 12.67 -8.75 -19.28
CA MET A 1 11.51 -8.07 -18.62
C MET A 1 11.02 -8.72 -17.31
N LYS A 2 10.76 -10.04 -17.24
CA LYS A 2 10.19 -10.66 -16.02
C LYS A 2 11.10 -10.58 -14.79
N SER A 3 12.39 -10.84 -14.94
CA SER A 3 13.38 -10.85 -13.83
C SER A 3 13.56 -9.48 -13.17
N THR A 4 13.81 -8.42 -13.95
CA THR A 4 13.95 -7.05 -13.42
C THR A 4 12.68 -6.56 -12.73
N LYS A 5 11.50 -6.83 -13.32
CA LYS A 5 10.22 -6.48 -12.69
C LYS A 5 10.02 -7.20 -11.36
N MET A 6 10.36 -8.48 -11.29
CA MET A 6 10.32 -9.23 -10.03
C MET A 6 11.29 -8.66 -8.98
N ALA A 7 12.51 -8.30 -9.39
CA ALA A 7 13.48 -7.67 -8.49
C ALA A 7 12.96 -6.34 -7.92
N LEU A 8 12.32 -5.50 -8.75
CA LEU A 8 11.70 -4.26 -8.28
C LEU A 8 10.51 -4.50 -7.35
N ILE A 9 9.69 -5.52 -7.61
CA ILE A 9 8.63 -5.93 -6.68
C ILE A 9 9.24 -6.36 -5.34
N ALA A 10 10.26 -7.21 -5.34
CA ALA A 10 10.94 -7.66 -4.12
C ALA A 10 11.55 -6.48 -3.35
N LEU A 11 12.19 -5.54 -4.05
CA LEU A 11 12.73 -4.32 -3.45
C LEU A 11 11.63 -3.47 -2.80
N LEU A 12 10.49 -3.31 -3.46
CA LEU A 12 9.37 -2.54 -2.92
C LEU A 12 8.71 -3.24 -1.72
N VAL A 13 8.63 -4.58 -1.73
CA VAL A 13 8.23 -5.37 -0.54
C VAL A 13 9.24 -5.20 0.61
N ALA A 14 10.54 -5.16 0.33
CA ALA A 14 11.53 -4.87 1.36
C ALA A 14 11.34 -3.43 1.91
N LEU A 15 11.03 -2.47 1.05
CA LEU A 15 10.76 -1.09 1.44
C LEU A 15 9.51 -0.96 2.32
N THR A 16 8.48 -1.79 2.15
CA THR A 16 7.33 -1.80 3.06
C THR A 16 7.73 -2.21 4.47
N ALA A 17 8.68 -3.16 4.62
CA ALA A 17 9.20 -3.54 5.94
C ALA A 17 9.98 -2.40 6.61
N ILE A 18 10.77 -1.65 5.85
CA ILE A 18 11.45 -0.44 6.35
C ILE A 18 10.42 0.62 6.77
N GLY A 19 9.43 0.88 5.93
CA GLY A 19 8.34 1.81 6.24
C GLY A 19 7.51 1.38 7.45
N ALA A 20 7.35 0.07 7.65
CA ALA A 20 6.68 -0.49 8.82
C ALA A 20 7.44 -0.28 10.13
N ALA A 21 8.79 -0.22 10.08
CA ALA A 21 9.62 0.09 11.24
C ALA A 21 9.55 1.58 11.64
N ILE A 22 9.16 2.46 10.71
CA ILE A 22 8.91 3.88 11.00
C ILE A 22 7.50 4.00 11.58
N LYS A 23 7.41 4.03 12.92
CA LYS A 23 6.14 4.21 13.64
C LYS A 23 5.90 5.68 13.92
N ILE A 24 4.80 6.21 13.39
CA ILE A 24 4.34 7.58 13.66
C ILE A 24 3.20 7.48 14.69
N PRO A 25 3.28 8.20 15.83
CA PRO A 25 2.20 8.22 16.81
C PRO A 25 0.86 8.62 16.18
N ALA A 26 -0.20 7.90 16.53
CA ALA A 26 -1.56 8.17 16.08
C ALA A 26 -2.52 8.18 17.28
N ILE A 27 -3.81 8.43 17.04
CA ILE A 27 -4.83 8.50 18.10
C ILE A 27 -4.88 7.20 18.90
N ILE A 28 -4.96 6.07 18.20
CA ILE A 28 -4.79 4.72 18.76
C ILE A 28 -3.53 4.10 18.18
N GLY A 29 -2.58 3.75 19.05
CA GLY A 29 -1.33 3.11 18.69
C GLY A 29 -0.44 3.98 17.80
N SER A 30 0.05 3.40 16.70
CA SER A 30 0.93 4.07 15.75
C SER A 30 0.58 3.66 14.32
N VAL A 31 0.78 4.56 13.38
CA VAL A 31 0.66 4.28 11.94
C VAL A 31 2.04 4.00 11.34
N ALA A 32 2.06 3.06 10.40
CA ALA A 32 3.25 2.69 9.64
C ALA A 32 3.26 3.37 8.26
N LEU A 33 4.45 3.51 7.67
CA LEU A 33 4.63 3.97 6.29
C LEU A 33 4.81 2.78 5.33
N ASP A 34 4.02 1.73 5.52
CA ASP A 34 4.12 0.46 4.79
C ASP A 34 3.28 0.41 3.50
N ALA A 35 2.29 1.29 3.35
CA ALA A 35 1.40 1.31 2.19
C ALA A 35 1.97 2.10 0.99
N PHE A 36 2.79 3.14 1.22
CA PHE A 36 3.32 3.95 0.11
C PHE A 36 4.14 3.17 -0.93
N PRO A 37 4.95 2.14 -0.58
CA PRO A 37 5.67 1.35 -1.57
C PRO A 37 4.73 0.52 -2.45
N ALA A 38 3.58 0.09 -1.92
CA ALA A 38 2.54 -0.56 -2.71
C ALA A 38 1.92 0.39 -3.74
N LEU A 39 1.68 1.64 -3.35
CA LEU A 39 1.21 2.69 -4.26
C LEU A 39 2.25 3.05 -5.33
N LEU A 40 3.55 3.06 -4.97
CA LEU A 40 4.65 3.20 -5.93
C LEU A 40 4.63 2.05 -6.96
N ALA A 41 4.55 0.80 -6.48
CA ALA A 41 4.49 -0.37 -7.33
C ALA A 41 3.26 -0.35 -8.25
N ALA A 42 2.10 0.03 -7.70
CA ALA A 42 0.84 0.17 -8.42
C ALA A 42 0.96 1.16 -9.59
N ALA A 43 1.52 2.35 -9.33
CA ALA A 43 1.65 3.41 -10.33
C ALA A 43 2.71 3.09 -11.40
N ILE A 44 3.89 2.58 -11.00
CA ILE A 44 5.05 2.40 -11.87
C ILE A 44 5.05 1.04 -12.59
N LEU A 45 4.70 -0.04 -11.87
CA LEU A 45 4.80 -1.42 -12.35
C LEU A 45 3.43 -2.03 -12.72
N GLY A 46 2.34 -1.38 -12.33
CA GLY A 46 0.96 -1.73 -12.65
C GLY A 46 0.23 -2.47 -11.53
N GLY A 47 -1.08 -2.66 -11.72
CA GLY A 47 -2.02 -3.21 -10.73
C GLY A 47 -1.56 -4.50 -10.06
N PRO A 48 -1.20 -5.57 -10.80
CA PRO A 48 -0.76 -6.82 -10.18
C PRO A 48 0.49 -6.66 -9.28
N SER A 49 1.42 -5.78 -9.67
CA SER A 49 2.60 -5.50 -8.87
C SER A 49 2.24 -4.72 -7.60
N GLY A 50 1.37 -3.70 -7.72
CA GLY A 50 0.81 -3.00 -6.57
C GLY A 50 0.10 -3.94 -5.59
N ALA A 51 -0.69 -4.88 -6.12
CA ALA A 51 -1.43 -5.86 -5.33
C ALA A 51 -0.50 -6.77 -4.51
N VAL A 52 0.53 -7.33 -5.14
CA VAL A 52 1.51 -8.18 -4.45
C VAL A 52 2.27 -7.40 -3.38
N VAL A 53 2.74 -6.18 -3.70
CA VAL A 53 3.46 -5.35 -2.73
C VAL A 53 2.55 -4.94 -1.57
N GLY A 54 1.29 -4.61 -1.84
CA GLY A 54 0.30 -4.26 -0.82
C GLY A 54 0.00 -5.41 0.13
N ALA A 55 -0.28 -6.61 -0.40
CA ALA A 55 -0.55 -7.78 0.43
C ALA A 55 0.67 -8.20 1.27
N MET A 56 1.82 -8.39 0.61
CA MET A 56 3.04 -8.83 1.30
C MET A 56 3.53 -7.78 2.29
N GLY A 57 3.46 -6.50 1.90
CA GLY A 57 3.86 -5.42 2.78
C GLY A 57 3.00 -5.29 4.02
N HIS A 58 1.68 -5.47 3.88
CA HIS A 58 0.79 -5.48 5.05
C HIS A 58 1.12 -6.64 5.99
N LEU A 59 1.33 -7.86 5.46
CA LEU A 59 1.70 -9.00 6.29
C LEU A 59 3.04 -8.79 7.01
N LEU A 60 4.07 -8.28 6.31
CA LEU A 60 5.36 -7.97 6.92
C LEU A 60 5.23 -6.89 7.99
N SER A 61 4.45 -5.84 7.74
CA SER A 61 4.20 -4.78 8.70
C SER A 61 3.46 -5.27 9.94
N ALA A 62 2.46 -6.13 9.75
CA ALA A 62 1.72 -6.76 10.83
C ALA A 62 2.60 -7.69 11.66
N LEU A 63 3.46 -8.49 11.00
CA LEU A 63 4.48 -9.34 11.66
C LEU A 63 5.43 -8.51 12.52
N LEU A 64 5.97 -7.40 11.98
CA LEU A 64 6.84 -6.48 12.72
C LEU A 64 6.10 -5.76 13.86
N GLY A 65 4.79 -5.56 13.72
CA GLY A 65 3.93 -4.99 14.75
C GLY A 65 3.42 -5.99 15.79
N GLY A 66 3.81 -7.27 15.72
CA GLY A 66 3.40 -8.30 16.67
C GLY A 66 2.04 -8.97 16.40
N MET A 67 1.44 -8.75 15.23
CA MET A 67 0.18 -9.37 14.79
C MET A 67 -0.97 -9.27 15.79
N PRO A 68 -1.38 -8.07 16.24
CA PRO A 68 -2.40 -7.90 17.28
C PRO A 68 -3.77 -8.47 16.89
N MET A 69 -4.12 -8.48 15.60
CA MET A 69 -5.36 -9.10 15.11
C MET A 69 -5.18 -10.58 14.71
N GLY A 70 -3.97 -11.13 14.87
CA GLY A 70 -3.66 -12.50 14.51
C GLY A 70 -3.96 -12.82 13.03
N PRO A 71 -4.64 -13.94 12.72
CA PRO A 71 -4.91 -14.38 11.34
C PRO A 71 -5.72 -13.38 10.49
N PHE A 72 -6.44 -12.45 11.12
CA PHE A 72 -7.23 -11.44 10.42
C PHE A 72 -6.41 -10.54 9.50
N HIS A 73 -5.11 -10.40 9.74
CA HIS A 73 -4.21 -9.71 8.80
C HIS A 73 -4.16 -10.37 7.41
N GLY A 74 -4.53 -11.65 7.28
CA GLY A 74 -4.71 -12.30 5.99
C GLY A 74 -5.85 -11.70 5.17
N ILE A 75 -6.96 -11.35 5.83
CA ILE A 75 -8.11 -10.67 5.19
C ILE A 75 -7.67 -9.27 4.75
N VAL A 76 -7.03 -8.51 5.66
CA VAL A 76 -6.54 -7.16 5.36
C VAL A 76 -5.51 -7.18 4.23
N ALA A 77 -4.65 -8.19 4.16
CA ALA A 77 -3.69 -8.32 3.05
C ALA A 77 -4.40 -8.45 1.69
N VAL A 78 -5.52 -9.17 1.63
CA VAL A 78 -6.36 -9.26 0.42
C VAL A 78 -7.00 -7.91 0.11
N GLU A 79 -7.53 -7.21 1.10
CA GLU A 79 -8.09 -5.86 0.94
C GLU A 79 -7.04 -4.88 0.41
N MET A 80 -5.83 -4.90 0.97
CA MET A 80 -4.69 -4.09 0.53
C MET A 80 -4.28 -4.41 -0.91
N ALA A 81 -4.33 -5.68 -1.31
CA ALA A 81 -4.09 -6.06 -2.70
C ALA A 81 -5.12 -5.43 -3.65
N ILE A 82 -6.41 -5.49 -3.28
CA ILE A 82 -7.51 -4.90 -4.06
C ILE A 82 -7.37 -3.39 -4.14
N LEU A 83 -7.15 -2.72 -3.00
CA LEU A 83 -7.00 -1.27 -2.94
C LEU A 83 -5.83 -0.78 -3.79
N ALA A 84 -4.66 -1.43 -3.69
CA ALA A 84 -3.49 -1.08 -4.50
C ALA A 84 -3.72 -1.35 -6.00
N TYR A 85 -4.44 -2.42 -6.35
CA TYR A 85 -4.80 -2.71 -7.73
C TYR A 85 -5.72 -1.63 -8.33
N VAL A 86 -6.80 -1.27 -7.63
CA VAL A 86 -7.74 -0.25 -8.09
C VAL A 86 -7.08 1.13 -8.13
N PHE A 87 -6.22 1.44 -7.16
CA PHE A 87 -5.37 2.63 -7.21
C PHE A 87 -4.56 2.67 -8.51
N ALA A 88 -3.91 1.56 -8.91
CA ALA A 88 -3.16 1.48 -10.16
C ALA A 88 -4.04 1.80 -11.38
N VAL A 89 -5.25 1.25 -11.42
CA VAL A 89 -6.19 1.45 -12.53
C VAL A 89 -6.56 2.94 -12.66
N LEU A 90 -6.90 3.59 -11.55
CA LEU A 90 -7.26 5.01 -11.54
C LEU A 90 -6.04 5.89 -11.86
N TYR A 91 -4.92 5.66 -11.20
CA TYR A 91 -3.71 6.48 -11.33
C TYR A 91 -3.17 6.46 -12.75
N ARG A 92 -3.10 5.27 -13.38
CA ARG A 92 -2.57 5.10 -14.75
C ARG A 92 -3.51 5.63 -15.83
N LYS A 93 -4.79 5.87 -15.51
CA LYS A 93 -5.72 6.63 -16.37
C LYS A 93 -5.56 8.15 -16.25
N GLY A 94 -4.59 8.63 -15.47
CA GLY A 94 -4.39 10.06 -15.21
C GLY A 94 -5.25 10.61 -14.07
N MET A 95 -6.12 9.79 -13.45
CA MET A 95 -7.03 10.18 -12.38
C MET A 95 -6.32 10.17 -11.02
N LYS A 96 -5.21 10.90 -10.90
CA LYS A 96 -4.28 10.83 -9.75
C LYS A 96 -4.95 11.21 -8.43
N TRP A 97 -5.76 12.27 -8.44
CA TRP A 97 -6.48 12.73 -7.25
C TRP A 97 -7.54 11.72 -6.82
N GLN A 98 -8.32 11.20 -7.76
CA GLN A 98 -9.34 10.18 -7.51
C GLN A 98 -8.70 8.88 -7.00
N ALA A 99 -7.54 8.49 -7.53
CA ALA A 99 -6.79 7.35 -7.03
C ALA A 99 -6.39 7.54 -5.56
N GLY A 100 -5.85 8.71 -5.22
CA GLY A 100 -5.48 9.04 -3.84
C GLY A 100 -6.67 9.05 -2.89
N ILE A 101 -7.76 9.73 -3.28
CA ILE A 101 -9.00 9.79 -2.49
C ILE A 101 -9.59 8.38 -2.30
N PHE A 102 -9.64 7.59 -3.38
CA PHE A 102 -10.11 6.20 -3.33
C PHE A 102 -9.29 5.38 -2.33
N PHE A 103 -7.96 5.47 -2.37
CA PHE A 103 -7.12 4.71 -1.46
C PHE A 103 -7.30 5.16 -0.01
N ILE A 104 -7.36 6.48 0.24
CA ILE A 104 -7.60 7.02 1.57
C ILE A 104 -8.94 6.53 2.13
N LEU A 105 -10.03 6.69 1.38
CA LEU A 105 -11.35 6.30 1.86
C LEU A 105 -11.48 4.77 1.97
N GLY A 106 -10.95 4.04 0.98
CA GLY A 106 -10.97 2.58 0.96
C GLY A 106 -10.20 1.98 2.12
N ASN A 107 -8.98 2.46 2.39
CA ASN A 107 -8.16 1.94 3.47
C ASN A 107 -8.65 2.37 4.86
N SER A 108 -9.26 3.54 4.98
CA SER A 108 -9.65 4.09 6.29
C SER A 108 -11.05 3.69 6.73
N PHE A 109 -11.97 3.45 5.79
CA PHE A 109 -13.37 3.14 6.09
C PHE A 109 -13.81 1.80 5.52
N ALA A 110 -13.50 1.49 4.26
CA ALA A 110 -13.99 0.27 3.63
C ALA A 110 -13.27 -1.00 4.11
N ALA A 111 -11.94 -0.98 4.17
CA ALA A 111 -11.12 -2.10 4.64
C ALA A 111 -11.41 -2.49 6.11
N PRO A 112 -11.54 -1.56 7.07
CA PRO A 112 -11.90 -1.97 8.43
C PRO A 112 -13.37 -2.39 8.60
N LEU A 113 -14.25 -2.14 7.63
CA LEU A 113 -15.70 -2.37 7.78
C LEU A 113 -16.08 -3.83 8.11
N PRO A 114 -15.50 -4.88 7.48
CA PRO A 114 -15.78 -6.26 7.87
C PRO A 114 -15.45 -6.54 9.35
N PHE A 115 -14.46 -5.86 9.92
CA PHE A 115 -14.05 -6.02 11.32
C PHE A 115 -15.01 -5.38 12.31
N MET A 116 -15.91 -4.51 11.86
CA MET A 116 -17.06 -4.09 12.67
C MET A 116 -17.91 -5.29 13.09
N PHE A 117 -18.10 -6.25 12.18
CA PHE A 117 -18.90 -7.46 12.39
C PHE A 117 -18.08 -8.63 12.94
N LEU A 118 -16.81 -8.75 12.55
CA LEU A 118 -15.94 -9.84 13.01
C LEU A 118 -15.37 -9.61 14.41
N MET A 119 -15.23 -8.34 14.84
CA MET A 119 -14.66 -7.99 16.14
C MET A 119 -15.63 -7.19 17.00
N SER A 120 -15.91 -5.93 16.64
CA SER A 120 -16.92 -5.08 17.28
C SER A 120 -17.03 -3.72 16.61
N GLU A 121 -18.16 -3.04 16.82
CA GLU A 121 -18.31 -1.62 16.49
C GLU A 121 -17.28 -0.74 17.20
N ALA A 122 -16.99 -1.01 18.47
CA ALA A 122 -15.98 -0.28 19.24
C ALA A 122 -14.59 -0.38 18.59
N PHE A 123 -14.20 -1.56 18.11
CA PHE A 123 -12.96 -1.76 17.37
C PHE A 123 -12.93 -0.87 16.11
N TYR A 124 -13.96 -0.93 15.28
CA TYR A 124 -14.06 -0.13 14.05
C TYR A 124 -13.93 1.38 14.34
N LEU A 125 -14.76 1.90 15.25
CA LEU A 125 -14.76 3.33 15.59
C LEU A 125 -13.41 3.79 16.19
N SER A 126 -12.73 2.91 16.93
CA SER A 126 -11.42 3.23 17.53
C SER A 126 -10.29 3.28 16.50
N ILE A 127 -10.30 2.42 15.48
CA ILE A 127 -9.17 2.28 14.56
C ILE A 127 -9.25 3.22 13.35
N VAL A 128 -10.47 3.59 12.92
CA VAL A 128 -10.71 4.48 11.76
C VAL A 128 -9.92 5.78 11.82
N PRO A 129 -9.85 6.53 12.95
CA PRO A 129 -9.07 7.76 13.01
C PRO A 129 -7.57 7.54 12.78
N SER A 130 -6.99 6.48 13.34
CA SER A 130 -5.59 6.12 13.08
C SER A 130 -5.38 5.71 11.62
N LEU A 131 -6.28 4.90 11.05
CA LEU A 131 -6.18 4.49 9.65
C LEU A 131 -6.28 5.68 8.69
N LEU A 132 -7.11 6.68 9.00
CA LEU A 132 -7.22 7.89 8.21
C LEU A 132 -5.89 8.66 8.16
N ILE A 133 -5.25 8.86 9.31
CA ILE A 133 -3.94 9.51 9.40
C ILE A 133 -2.89 8.69 8.62
N GLY A 134 -2.81 7.39 8.89
CA GLY A 134 -1.84 6.50 8.23
C GLY A 134 -2.02 6.47 6.72
N SER A 135 -3.26 6.37 6.26
CA SER A 135 -3.58 6.33 4.84
C SER A 135 -3.27 7.65 4.15
N ALA A 136 -3.57 8.79 4.78
CA ALA A 136 -3.24 10.11 4.26
C ALA A 136 -1.72 10.27 4.10
N LEU A 137 -0.94 9.95 5.14
CA LEU A 137 0.52 10.05 5.12
C LEU A 137 1.14 9.18 4.01
N ASN A 138 0.73 7.91 3.92
CA ASN A 138 1.22 7.00 2.89
C ASN A 138 0.85 7.47 1.47
N THR A 139 -0.39 7.93 1.29
CA THR A 139 -0.87 8.39 -0.02
C THR A 139 -0.17 9.66 -0.46
N ILE A 140 -0.04 10.65 0.43
CA ILE A 140 0.67 11.90 0.14
C ILE A 140 2.12 11.61 -0.22
N LEU A 141 2.81 10.79 0.59
CA LEU A 141 4.18 10.40 0.31
C LEU A 141 4.32 9.69 -1.03
N ALA A 142 3.42 8.75 -1.35
CA ALA A 142 3.41 8.09 -2.65
C ALA A 142 3.21 9.11 -3.79
N LEU A 143 2.20 9.99 -3.73
CA LEU A 143 1.91 10.96 -4.79
C LEU A 143 3.07 11.93 -5.02
N ILE A 144 3.84 12.27 -3.98
CA ILE A 144 5.08 13.05 -4.07
C ILE A 144 6.18 12.23 -4.76
N LEU A 145 6.38 10.97 -4.37
CA LEU A 145 7.50 10.16 -4.83
C LEU A 145 7.31 9.56 -6.23
N ILE A 146 6.09 9.17 -6.62
CA ILE A 146 5.80 8.55 -7.93
C ILE A 146 6.41 9.33 -9.11
N PRO A 147 6.14 10.64 -9.32
CA PRO A 147 6.65 11.35 -10.49
C PRO A 147 8.17 11.56 -10.48
N ARG A 148 8.83 11.43 -9.33
CA ARG A 148 10.29 11.54 -9.19
C ARG A 148 10.95 10.20 -9.51
N LEU A 149 10.42 9.12 -8.95
CA LEU A 149 10.97 7.77 -9.14
C LEU A 149 10.64 7.19 -10.51
N ALA A 150 9.45 7.48 -11.08
CA ALA A 150 9.09 7.03 -12.42
C ALA A 150 10.13 7.46 -13.48
N ARG A 151 10.60 8.71 -13.42
CA ARG A 151 11.64 9.23 -14.32
C ARG A 151 12.96 8.48 -14.24
N LEU A 152 13.30 7.94 -13.07
CA LEU A 152 14.55 7.19 -12.86
C LEU A 152 14.41 5.73 -13.30
N VAL A 153 13.21 5.16 -13.16
CA VAL A 153 12.96 3.73 -13.40
C VAL A 153 12.54 3.46 -14.85
N GLU A 154 11.85 4.39 -15.52
CA GLU A 154 11.42 4.27 -16.92
C GLU A 154 12.56 3.90 -17.89
N PRO A 155 13.75 4.54 -17.85
CA PRO A 155 14.87 4.16 -18.73
C PRO A 155 15.38 2.73 -18.48
N ILE A 156 15.31 2.26 -17.24
CA ILE A 156 15.75 0.91 -16.86
C ILE A 156 14.75 -0.12 -17.41
N LEU A 157 13.45 0.16 -17.26
CA LEU A 157 12.39 -0.71 -17.77
C LEU A 157 12.37 -0.77 -19.29
N SER A 158 12.65 0.35 -19.98
CA SER A 158 12.66 0.40 -21.44
C SER A 158 13.87 -0.32 -22.05
N ARG A 159 15.09 -0.14 -21.51
CA ARG A 159 16.31 -0.84 -21.97
C ARG A 159 16.22 -2.37 -21.88
N VAL A 160 15.50 -2.86 -20.86
CA VAL A 160 15.27 -4.30 -20.68
C VAL A 160 14.20 -4.85 -21.64
N GLY A 161 13.42 -3.97 -22.28
CA GLY A 161 12.45 -4.29 -23.32
C GLY A 161 12.99 -4.17 -24.76
N THR A 162 14.10 -3.47 -24.99
CA THR A 162 14.68 -3.21 -26.33
C THR A 162 15.61 -4.32 -26.85
N HIS A 163 15.79 -5.41 -26.11
CA HIS A 163 16.57 -6.59 -26.52
C HIS A 163 15.69 -7.81 -26.83
N GLN A 164 14.44 -7.59 -27.27
CA GLN A 164 13.55 -8.63 -27.80
C GLN A 164 13.12 -8.28 -29.20
#